data_AF-A0A3C0Y915-F1
#
_entry.id   AF-A0A3C0Y915-F1
#
_cell.length_a   1.000
_cell.length_b   1.000
_cell.length_c   1.000
_cell.angle_alpha   90.00
_cell.angle_beta   90.00
_cell.angle_gamma   90.00
#
_symmetry.space_group_name_H-M   'P 1'
#
loop_
_entity.id
_entity.type
_entity.pdbx_description
1 polymer ?
#
loop_
_entity_poly.entity_id
_entity_poly.type
_entity_poly.pdbx_seq_one_letter_code
_entity_poly.pdbx_strand_id
1 'polypeptide(L)'
;GKLDAFTRGAIEVQDEGSQLLALLVDGKRGEMVVDFCAGAGGKTLAIGAAMRNTGRLYAFDTSGHRLAALKPRLARSGLSNVHPVAIAHERDDRIKRLAGKIDRVLVDAPCSGLGTLRRNPDLKWRQSPKAIEELTAKQTAILQSAARLLKPGGRLVYATCSILREENEAIAEAFSAANKDFNLLEVGPLLTHLGVEKAETLCRGPYLRLWPYLHQTDGFFAAVWQKV
;
A
#
# COMPACT_ATOMS: atom_id res chain seq x y z
N GLY A 1 17.08 -12.57 -23.36
CA GLY A 1 15.64 -12.47 -23.71
C GLY A 1 14.80 -12.42 -22.44
N LYS A 2 13.51 -12.05 -22.52
CA LYS A 2 12.59 -12.13 -21.37
C LYS A 2 12.26 -13.61 -21.07
N LEU A 3 12.09 -13.95 -19.78
CA LEU A 3 11.70 -15.30 -19.35
C LEU A 3 10.27 -15.63 -19.79
N ASP A 4 10.03 -16.88 -20.23
CA ASP A 4 8.69 -17.35 -20.63
C ASP A 4 7.65 -17.12 -19.53
N ALA A 5 7.97 -17.51 -18.30
CA ALA A 5 7.14 -17.31 -17.11
C ALA A 5 6.70 -15.86 -16.92
N PHE A 6 7.58 -14.90 -17.20
CA PHE A 6 7.24 -13.48 -17.14
C PHE A 6 6.33 -13.08 -18.30
N THR A 7 6.64 -13.50 -19.53
CA THR A 7 5.86 -13.15 -20.73
C THR A 7 4.44 -13.68 -20.71
N ARG A 8 4.21 -14.85 -20.10
CA ARG A 8 2.88 -15.44 -19.93
C ARG A 8 2.16 -15.03 -18.64
N GLY A 9 2.76 -14.14 -17.84
CA GLY A 9 2.13 -13.58 -16.63
C GLY A 9 2.13 -14.48 -15.40
N ALA A 10 2.92 -15.54 -15.39
CA ALA A 10 3.04 -16.43 -14.22
C ALA A 10 3.82 -15.77 -13.06
N ILE A 11 4.66 -14.78 -13.36
CA ILE A 11 5.45 -14.04 -12.37
C ILE A 11 5.46 -12.54 -12.65
N GLU A 12 5.65 -11.76 -11.58
CA GLU A 12 5.89 -10.32 -11.61
C GLU A 12 7.08 -9.95 -10.74
N VAL A 13 7.85 -8.95 -11.16
CA VAL A 13 8.98 -8.46 -10.37
C VAL A 13 8.46 -7.51 -9.30
N GLN A 14 8.71 -7.85 -8.04
CA GLN A 14 8.29 -7.04 -6.90
C GLN A 14 9.20 -7.26 -5.70
N ASP A 15 9.49 -6.18 -4.99
CA ASP A 15 10.19 -6.22 -3.70
C ASP A 15 9.38 -6.96 -2.63
N GLU A 16 10.04 -7.72 -1.77
CA GLU A 16 9.40 -8.48 -0.69
C GLU A 16 8.59 -7.58 0.26
N GLY A 17 9.08 -6.39 0.61
CA GLY A 17 8.31 -5.45 1.42
C GLY A 17 6.99 -5.08 0.75
N SER A 18 7.00 -4.88 -0.57
CA SER A 18 5.76 -4.63 -1.32
C SER A 18 4.82 -5.83 -1.38
N GLN A 19 5.33 -7.07 -1.34
CA GLN A 19 4.51 -8.28 -1.26
C GLN A 19 3.85 -8.41 0.11
N LEU A 20 4.59 -8.14 1.19
CA LEU A 20 4.05 -8.11 2.55
C LEU A 20 2.92 -7.08 2.70
N LEU A 21 3.06 -5.91 2.08
CA LEU A 21 1.99 -4.91 2.05
C LEU A 21 0.72 -5.43 1.35
N ALA A 22 0.87 -6.09 0.20
CA ALA A 22 -0.27 -6.68 -0.51
C ALA A 22 -0.92 -7.81 0.32
N LEU A 23 -0.15 -8.59 1.08
CA LEU A 23 -0.66 -9.60 2.00
C LEU A 23 -1.44 -8.97 3.16
N LEU A 24 -0.94 -7.90 3.77
CA LEU A 24 -1.59 -7.22 4.90
C LEU A 24 -2.97 -6.64 4.57
N VAL A 25 -3.18 -6.25 3.30
CA VAL A 25 -4.49 -5.84 2.80
C VAL A 25 -5.52 -6.96 2.95
N ASP A 26 -5.08 -8.22 2.78
CA ASP A 26 -5.89 -9.42 2.96
C ASP A 26 -7.24 -9.37 2.22
N GLY A 27 -7.20 -8.91 0.97
CA GLY A 27 -8.37 -8.81 0.10
C GLY A 27 -8.98 -10.18 -0.18
N LYS A 28 -10.23 -10.38 0.23
CA LYS A 28 -10.96 -11.64 0.07
C LYS A 28 -11.74 -11.68 -1.24
N ARG A 29 -12.20 -12.89 -1.60
CA ARG A 29 -13.06 -13.09 -2.77
C ARG A 29 -14.37 -12.29 -2.60
N GLY A 30 -14.81 -11.63 -3.66
CA GLY A 30 -16.04 -10.85 -3.68
C GLY A 30 -15.99 -9.48 -2.99
N GLU A 31 -14.92 -9.15 -2.25
CA GLU A 31 -14.77 -7.85 -1.57
C GLU A 31 -14.55 -6.69 -2.56
N MET A 32 -14.87 -5.48 -2.10
CA MET A 32 -14.46 -4.23 -2.73
C MET A 32 -13.18 -3.73 -2.06
N VAL A 33 -12.11 -3.63 -2.85
CA VAL A 33 -10.77 -3.25 -2.38
C VAL A 33 -10.26 -2.03 -3.14
N VAL A 34 -9.48 -1.18 -2.48
CA VAL A 34 -8.85 0.00 -3.09
C VAL A 34 -7.35 -0.02 -2.84
N ASP A 35 -6.58 0.13 -3.91
CA ASP A 35 -5.18 0.56 -3.88
C ASP A 35 -5.14 2.06 -4.21
N PHE A 36 -4.95 2.90 -3.20
CA PHE A 36 -5.20 4.34 -3.29
C PHE A 36 -4.07 5.12 -4.02
N CYS A 37 -2.87 4.54 -4.04
CA CYS A 37 -1.66 5.10 -4.63
C CYS A 37 -0.97 4.03 -5.49
N ALA A 38 -1.70 3.49 -6.47
CA ALA A 38 -1.34 2.27 -7.17
C ALA A 38 -0.04 2.36 -7.99
N GLY A 39 0.38 3.56 -8.42
CA GLY A 39 1.55 3.75 -9.27
C GLY A 39 1.48 2.91 -10.55
N ALA A 40 2.47 2.04 -10.75
CA ALA A 40 2.50 1.08 -11.87
C ALA A 40 1.79 -0.27 -11.56
N GLY A 41 1.07 -0.33 -10.44
CA GLY A 41 0.14 -1.38 -10.03
C GLY A 41 0.73 -2.72 -9.62
N GLY A 42 2.01 -2.78 -9.22
CA GLY A 42 2.61 -4.03 -8.74
C GLY A 42 1.85 -4.65 -7.55
N LYS A 43 1.48 -3.83 -6.56
CA LYS A 43 0.69 -4.26 -5.39
C LYS A 43 -0.75 -4.57 -5.78
N THR A 44 -1.34 -3.75 -6.65
CA THR A 44 -2.67 -4.01 -7.24
C THR A 44 -2.76 -5.42 -7.85
N LEU A 45 -1.76 -5.86 -8.63
CA LEU A 45 -1.75 -7.20 -9.24
C LEU A 45 -1.71 -8.31 -8.18
N ALA A 46 -0.87 -8.16 -7.15
CA ALA A 46 -0.78 -9.10 -6.05
C ALA A 46 -2.10 -9.20 -5.28
N ILE A 47 -2.74 -8.06 -4.97
CA ILE A 47 -4.06 -8.01 -4.32
C ILE A 47 -5.12 -8.67 -5.21
N GLY A 48 -5.16 -8.37 -6.50
CA GLY A 48 -6.13 -8.97 -7.44
C GLY A 48 -5.98 -10.50 -7.54
N ALA A 49 -4.75 -11.01 -7.49
CA ALA A 49 -4.47 -12.44 -7.45
C ALA A 49 -4.92 -13.08 -6.11
N ALA A 50 -4.72 -12.40 -4.98
CA ALA A 50 -5.21 -12.84 -3.67
C ALA A 50 -6.75 -12.93 -3.64
N MET A 51 -7.43 -11.97 -4.28
CA MET A 51 -8.89 -11.95 -4.47
C MET A 51 -9.39 -12.98 -5.49
N ARG A 52 -8.50 -13.77 -6.10
CA ARG A 52 -8.79 -14.81 -7.10
C ARG A 52 -9.60 -14.28 -8.29
N ASN A 53 -9.26 -13.07 -8.73
CA ASN A 53 -9.93 -12.39 -9.84
C ASN A 53 -11.46 -12.21 -9.63
N THR A 54 -11.90 -12.03 -8.39
CA THR A 54 -13.32 -11.79 -8.04
C THR A 54 -13.47 -10.47 -7.27
N GLY A 55 -14.71 -10.03 -7.07
CA GLY A 55 -14.98 -8.76 -6.38
C GLY A 55 -14.62 -7.56 -7.26
N ARG A 56 -14.23 -6.45 -6.63
CA ARG A 56 -13.84 -5.23 -7.34
C ARG A 56 -12.61 -4.59 -6.71
N LEU A 57 -11.54 -4.44 -7.48
CA LEU A 57 -10.30 -3.79 -7.06
C LEU A 57 -10.11 -2.47 -7.81
N TYR A 58 -10.21 -1.34 -7.12
CA TYR A 58 -9.89 -0.04 -7.71
C TYR A 58 -8.41 0.29 -7.52
N ALA A 59 -7.75 0.73 -8.59
CA ALA A 59 -6.39 1.26 -8.55
C ALA A 59 -6.41 2.75 -8.84
N PHE A 60 -6.27 3.57 -7.81
CA PHE A 60 -6.21 5.02 -7.91
C PHE A 60 -4.77 5.50 -8.01
N ASP A 61 -4.53 6.51 -8.85
CA ASP A 61 -3.29 7.28 -8.84
C ASP A 61 -3.53 8.66 -9.43
N THR A 62 -2.82 9.68 -8.95
CA THR A 62 -2.91 11.03 -9.53
C THR A 62 -2.11 11.17 -10.83
N SER A 63 -1.12 10.32 -11.04
CA SER A 63 -0.35 10.26 -12.27
C SER A 63 -0.95 9.22 -13.23
N GLY A 64 -1.71 9.70 -14.21
CA GLY A 64 -2.21 8.88 -15.31
C GLY A 64 -1.08 8.16 -16.10
N HIS A 65 0.11 8.75 -16.18
CA HIS A 65 1.27 8.14 -16.83
C HIS A 65 1.73 6.86 -16.12
N ARG A 66 2.00 6.91 -14.81
CA ARG A 66 2.32 5.72 -14.00
C ARG A 66 1.22 4.66 -14.10
N LEU A 67 -0.04 5.07 -14.01
CA LEU A 67 -1.18 4.15 -14.10
C LEU A 67 -1.30 3.49 -15.48
N ALA A 68 -0.89 4.18 -16.56
CA ALA A 68 -0.87 3.58 -17.90
C ALA A 68 0.08 2.38 -18.00
N ALA A 69 1.15 2.34 -17.19
CA ALA A 69 2.06 1.20 -17.11
C ALA A 69 1.41 -0.06 -16.53
N LEU A 70 0.28 0.07 -15.82
CA LEU A 70 -0.49 -1.07 -15.32
C LEU A 70 -1.21 -1.83 -16.45
N LYS A 71 -1.65 -1.15 -17.52
CA LYS A 71 -2.42 -1.77 -18.62
C LYS A 71 -1.76 -3.02 -19.22
N PRO A 72 -0.50 -2.98 -19.69
CA PRO A 72 0.16 -4.17 -20.24
C PRO A 72 0.42 -5.26 -19.19
N ARG A 73 0.48 -4.90 -17.90
CA ARG A 73 0.66 -5.86 -16.81
C ARG A 73 -0.65 -6.58 -16.47
N LEU A 74 -1.78 -5.86 -16.48
CA LEU A 74 -3.12 -6.44 -16.33
C LEU A 74 -3.44 -7.40 -17.47
N ALA A 75 -3.20 -6.98 -18.71
CA ALA A 75 -3.42 -7.84 -19.88
C ALA A 75 -2.65 -9.16 -19.77
N ARG A 76 -1.43 -9.10 -19.21
CA ARG A 76 -0.57 -10.26 -19.02
C ARG A 76 -0.97 -11.13 -17.82
N SER A 77 -1.47 -10.54 -16.74
CA SER A 77 -1.90 -11.29 -15.55
C SER A 77 -3.25 -11.99 -15.71
N GLY A 78 -4.06 -11.57 -16.68
CA GLY A 78 -5.42 -12.11 -16.89
C GLY A 78 -6.46 -11.62 -15.88
N LEU A 79 -6.09 -10.66 -15.02
CA LEU A 79 -7.03 -10.05 -14.08
C LEU A 79 -8.06 -9.18 -14.82
N SER A 80 -9.33 -9.39 -14.50
CA SER A 80 -10.49 -8.65 -15.03
C SER A 80 -11.26 -7.87 -13.96
N ASN A 81 -10.99 -8.12 -12.67
CA ASN A 81 -11.63 -7.44 -11.54
C ASN A 81 -10.97 -6.09 -11.16
N VAL A 82 -9.95 -5.64 -11.91
CA VAL A 82 -9.19 -4.42 -11.62
C VAL A 82 -9.70 -3.23 -12.43
N HIS A 83 -9.94 -2.11 -11.75
CA HIS A 83 -10.41 -0.85 -12.33
C HIS A 83 -9.36 0.26 -12.09
N PRO A 84 -8.43 0.49 -13.04
CA PRO A 84 -7.53 1.63 -12.98
C PRO A 84 -8.30 2.94 -13.16
N VAL A 85 -8.16 3.88 -12.24
CA VAL A 85 -8.84 5.17 -12.29
C VAL A 85 -7.86 6.29 -11.94
N ALA A 86 -7.50 7.12 -12.92
CA ALA A 86 -6.66 8.29 -12.70
C ALA A 86 -7.46 9.40 -11.99
N ILE A 87 -7.10 9.75 -10.76
CA ILE A 87 -7.78 10.76 -9.92
C ILE A 87 -7.08 12.12 -10.01
N ALA A 88 -7.78 13.23 -9.80
CA ALA A 88 -7.12 14.54 -9.78
C ALA A 88 -6.32 14.76 -8.49
N HIS A 89 -6.91 14.36 -7.36
CA HIS A 89 -6.37 14.52 -6.01
C HIS A 89 -7.13 13.62 -5.03
N GLU A 90 -6.73 13.54 -3.77
CA GLU A 90 -7.34 12.68 -2.75
C GLU A 90 -8.81 13.01 -2.44
N ARG A 91 -9.30 14.20 -2.81
CA ARG A 91 -10.71 14.63 -2.65
C ARG A 91 -11.57 14.49 -3.91
N ASP A 92 -11.13 13.73 -4.91
CA ASP A 92 -11.85 13.55 -6.18
C ASP A 92 -13.26 12.97 -5.96
N ASP A 93 -14.25 13.38 -6.77
CA ASP A 93 -15.64 12.94 -6.60
C ASP A 93 -15.82 11.43 -6.81
N ARG A 94 -14.95 10.79 -7.61
CA ARG A 94 -14.94 9.34 -7.78
C ARG A 94 -14.61 8.61 -6.49
N ILE A 95 -13.75 9.19 -5.64
CA ILE A 95 -13.43 8.69 -4.31
C ILE A 95 -14.63 8.88 -3.40
N LYS A 96 -15.24 10.07 -3.39
CA LYS A 96 -16.43 10.37 -2.56
C LYS A 96 -17.59 9.41 -2.80
N ARG A 97 -17.82 8.99 -4.05
CA ARG A 97 -18.88 8.03 -4.42
C ARG A 97 -18.70 6.63 -3.78
N LEU A 98 -17.50 6.31 -3.30
CA LEU A 98 -17.15 5.05 -2.66
C LEU A 98 -17.12 5.14 -1.12
N ALA A 99 -17.44 6.29 -0.53
CA ALA A 99 -17.46 6.47 0.92
C ALA A 99 -18.36 5.42 1.61
N GLY A 100 -17.82 4.77 2.64
CA GLY A 100 -18.51 3.74 3.43
C GLY A 100 -18.85 2.44 2.68
N LYS A 101 -18.21 2.14 1.55
CA LYS A 101 -18.52 0.95 0.72
C LYS A 101 -17.38 -0.06 0.61
N ILE A 102 -16.16 0.31 1.00
CA ILE A 102 -14.95 -0.47 0.74
C ILE A 102 -14.63 -1.37 1.92
N ASP A 103 -14.25 -2.63 1.64
CA ASP A 103 -13.84 -3.63 2.61
C ASP A 103 -12.38 -3.42 3.05
N ARG A 104 -11.48 -3.17 2.09
CA ARG A 104 -10.04 -3.03 2.33
C ARG A 104 -9.47 -1.86 1.55
N VAL A 105 -8.60 -1.07 2.18
CA VAL A 105 -7.89 0.03 1.52
C VAL A 105 -6.39 -0.09 1.82
N LEU A 106 -5.58 -0.06 0.76
CA LEU A 106 -4.14 0.15 0.81
C LEU A 106 -3.82 1.61 0.50
N VAL A 107 -3.00 2.22 1.35
CA VAL A 107 -2.36 3.50 1.13
C VAL A 107 -0.84 3.28 1.17
N ASP A 108 -0.26 2.95 0.02
CA ASP A 108 1.20 3.00 -0.18
C ASP A 108 1.59 4.45 -0.54
N ALA A 109 1.79 5.27 0.48
CA ALA A 109 1.80 6.71 0.32
C ALA A 109 3.07 7.20 -0.41
N PRO A 110 2.96 8.28 -1.23
CA PRO A 110 4.15 8.95 -1.74
C PRO A 110 5.02 9.43 -0.57
N CYS A 111 6.30 9.05 -0.58
CA CYS A 111 7.24 9.32 0.49
C CYS A 111 8.63 9.68 -0.06
N SER A 112 9.57 9.96 0.83
CA SER A 112 10.96 10.29 0.49
C SER A 112 11.70 9.15 -0.23
N GLY A 113 11.23 7.91 -0.08
CA GLY A 113 11.84 6.71 -0.66
C GLY A 113 13.19 6.34 -0.06
N LEU A 114 13.57 6.90 1.09
CA LEU A 114 14.87 6.68 1.74
C LEU A 114 15.09 5.22 2.20
N GLY A 115 14.05 4.38 2.25
CA GLY A 115 14.20 2.94 2.43
C GLY A 115 14.76 2.22 1.20
N THR A 116 14.74 2.85 0.02
CA THR A 116 15.12 2.23 -1.26
C THR A 116 16.53 2.58 -1.75
N LEU A 117 17.37 3.15 -0.88
CA LEU A 117 18.72 3.65 -1.24
C LEU A 117 19.63 2.59 -1.86
N ARG A 118 19.42 1.30 -1.58
CA ARG A 118 20.17 0.21 -2.21
C ARG A 118 19.98 0.17 -3.73
N ARG A 119 18.78 0.52 -4.21
CA ARG A 119 18.43 0.57 -5.63
C ARG A 119 18.52 1.98 -6.23
N ASN A 120 18.28 3.00 -5.40
CA ASN A 120 18.23 4.40 -5.80
C ASN A 120 19.13 5.25 -4.86
N PRO A 121 20.48 5.10 -4.95
CA PRO A 121 21.41 5.72 -3.99
C PRO A 121 21.45 7.25 -4.07
N ASP A 122 20.95 7.82 -5.15
CA ASP A 122 20.84 9.26 -5.40
C ASP A 122 19.74 9.94 -4.57
N LEU A 123 18.74 9.20 -4.07
CA LEU A 123 17.65 9.77 -3.28
C LEU A 123 18.12 10.48 -2.01
N LYS A 124 19.24 10.05 -1.40
CA LYS A 124 19.80 10.69 -0.20
C LYS A 124 20.20 12.16 -0.41
N TRP A 125 20.44 12.56 -1.65
CA TRP A 125 20.83 13.93 -2.02
C TRP A 125 19.64 14.79 -2.47
N ARG A 126 18.46 14.19 -2.65
CA ARG A 126 17.27 14.87 -3.17
C ARG A 126 16.29 15.30 -2.08
N GLN A 127 16.54 14.90 -0.83
CA GLN A 127 15.65 15.21 0.29
C GLN A 127 16.11 16.47 1.02
N SER A 128 15.13 17.23 1.52
CA SER A 128 15.34 18.38 2.41
C SER A 128 14.27 18.35 3.50
N PRO A 129 14.51 18.97 4.67
CA PRO A 129 13.51 19.02 5.75
C PRO A 129 12.14 19.54 5.26
N LYS A 130 12.14 20.61 4.46
CA LYS A 130 10.92 21.15 3.86
C LYS A 130 10.19 20.15 2.96
N ALA A 131 10.92 19.38 2.16
CA ALA A 131 10.31 18.35 1.32
C ALA A 131 9.66 17.23 2.17
N ILE A 132 10.27 16.87 3.31
CA ILE A 132 9.67 15.91 4.25
C ILE A 132 8.38 16.47 4.87
N GLU A 133 8.34 17.75 5.27
CA GLU A 133 7.13 18.40 5.78
C GLU A 133 5.98 18.40 4.75
N GLU A 134 6.29 18.69 3.48
CA GLU A 134 5.30 18.65 2.40
C GLU A 134 4.77 17.22 2.16
N LEU A 135 5.65 16.22 2.26
CA LEU A 135 5.30 14.81 2.13
C LEU A 135 4.41 14.33 3.28
N THR A 136 4.74 14.65 4.54
CA THR A 136 3.95 14.22 5.71
C THR A 136 2.56 14.85 5.72
N ALA A 137 2.44 16.11 5.31
CA ALA A 137 1.14 16.76 5.12
C ALA A 137 0.29 16.03 4.05
N LYS A 138 0.92 15.68 2.92
CA LYS A 138 0.26 14.94 1.83
C LYS A 138 -0.14 13.52 2.24
N GLN A 139 0.75 12.80 2.93
CA GLN A 139 0.49 11.46 3.47
C GLN A 139 -0.71 11.48 4.42
N THR A 140 -0.76 12.47 5.33
CA THR A 140 -1.89 12.67 6.24
C THR A 140 -3.19 12.89 5.50
N ALA A 141 -3.22 13.79 4.50
CA ALA A 141 -4.42 14.08 3.71
C ALA A 141 -4.92 12.85 2.94
N ILE A 142 -4.01 12.08 2.34
CA ILE A 142 -4.32 10.84 1.62
C ILE A 142 -4.90 9.80 2.58
N LEU A 143 -4.24 9.57 3.72
CA LEU A 143 -4.67 8.59 4.72
C LEU A 143 -6.07 8.90 5.27
N GLN A 144 -6.32 10.17 5.59
CA GLN A 144 -7.65 10.63 6.01
C GLN A 144 -8.71 10.42 4.91
N SER A 145 -8.36 10.68 3.65
CA SER A 145 -9.31 10.48 2.56
C SER A 145 -9.64 8.99 2.35
N ALA A 146 -8.62 8.14 2.38
CA ALA A 146 -8.72 6.70 2.24
C ALA A 146 -9.57 6.06 3.37
N ALA A 147 -9.40 6.51 4.61
CA ALA A 147 -10.16 6.02 5.76
C ALA A 147 -11.69 6.17 5.58
N ARG A 148 -12.15 7.24 4.93
CA ARG A 148 -13.58 7.50 4.67
C ARG A 148 -14.23 6.49 3.72
N LEU A 149 -13.43 5.78 2.94
CA LEU A 149 -13.93 4.75 2.02
C LEU A 149 -14.45 3.52 2.75
N LEU A 150 -13.91 3.25 3.95
CA LEU A 150 -14.18 2.01 4.65
C LEU A 150 -15.56 2.00 5.30
N LYS A 151 -16.25 0.88 5.11
CA LYS A 151 -17.41 0.50 5.91
C LYS A 151 -16.97 0.00 7.30
N PRO A 152 -17.88 -0.06 8.30
CA PRO A 152 -17.61 -0.73 9.57
C PRO A 152 -17.05 -2.14 9.38
N GLY A 153 -16.03 -2.52 10.16
CA GLY A 153 -15.26 -3.76 10.02
C GLY A 153 -14.21 -3.76 8.90
N GLY A 154 -14.16 -2.71 8.08
CA GLY A 154 -13.19 -2.56 6.99
C GLY A 154 -11.75 -2.38 7.48
N ARG A 155 -10.75 -2.77 6.67
CA ARG A 155 -9.33 -2.69 7.03
C ARG A 155 -8.60 -1.60 6.24
N LEU A 156 -7.82 -0.78 6.94
CA LEU A 156 -6.94 0.23 6.37
C LEU A 156 -5.48 -0.21 6.56
N VAL A 157 -4.70 -0.21 5.49
CA VAL A 157 -3.24 -0.42 5.54
C VAL A 157 -2.57 0.85 5.07
N TYR A 158 -1.83 1.53 5.94
CA TYR A 158 -0.93 2.62 5.58
C TYR A 158 0.48 2.08 5.46
N ALA A 159 1.22 2.52 4.45
CA ALA A 159 2.59 2.09 4.24
C ALA A 159 3.41 3.16 3.52
N THR A 160 4.72 3.09 3.70
CA THR A 160 5.71 3.83 2.93
C THR A 160 6.95 2.98 2.69
N CYS A 161 7.76 3.35 1.70
CA CYS A 161 9.14 2.88 1.54
C CYS A 161 10.17 3.86 2.14
N SER A 162 9.81 4.54 3.23
CA SER A 162 10.69 5.40 4.02
C SER A 162 11.12 4.72 5.31
N ILE A 163 12.29 5.13 5.82
CA ILE A 163 12.81 4.74 7.15
C ILE A 163 12.69 5.87 8.17
N LEU A 164 12.11 7.02 7.79
CA LEU A 164 11.95 8.17 8.67
C LEU A 164 10.74 7.99 9.57
N ARG A 165 10.85 8.40 10.84
CA ARG A 165 9.74 8.29 11.81
C ARG A 165 8.60 9.26 11.45
N GLU A 166 8.96 10.41 10.92
CA GLU A 166 8.09 11.51 10.52
C GLU A 166 7.07 11.08 9.47
N GLU A 167 7.47 10.20 8.54
CA GLU A 167 6.61 9.67 7.49
C GLU A 167 5.86 8.38 7.91
N ASN A 168 6.20 7.83 9.08
CA ASN A 168 5.79 6.48 9.50
C ASN A 168 5.05 6.51 10.83
N GLU A 169 5.73 6.23 11.94
CA GLU A 169 5.12 6.14 13.26
C GLU A 169 4.40 7.44 13.64
N ALA A 170 4.96 8.60 13.32
CA ALA A 170 4.32 9.89 13.61
C ALA A 170 2.97 10.05 12.89
N ILE A 171 2.87 9.62 11.63
CA ILE A 171 1.62 9.62 10.86
C ILE A 171 0.63 8.62 11.46
N ALA A 172 1.07 7.40 11.77
CA ALA A 172 0.22 6.35 12.32
C ALA A 172 -0.33 6.69 13.71
N GLU A 173 0.51 7.25 14.59
CA GLU A 173 0.14 7.73 15.91
C GLU A 173 -0.87 8.88 15.81
N ALA A 174 -0.60 9.89 14.97
CA ALA A 174 -1.52 11.01 14.76
C ALA A 174 -2.87 10.56 14.19
N PHE A 175 -2.87 9.61 13.24
CA PHE A 175 -4.10 9.02 12.70
C PHE A 175 -4.92 8.35 13.80
N SER A 176 -4.29 7.50 14.62
CA SER A 176 -4.94 6.78 15.73
C SER A 176 -5.45 7.73 16.83
N ALA A 177 -4.74 8.84 17.05
CA ALA A 177 -5.18 9.88 17.98
C ALA A 177 -6.46 10.58 17.48
N ALA A 178 -6.52 10.91 16.18
CA ALA A 178 -7.60 11.67 15.58
C ALA A 178 -8.85 10.83 15.20
N ASN A 179 -8.70 9.52 14.97
CA ASN A 179 -9.75 8.65 14.44
C ASN A 179 -10.07 7.51 15.42
N LYS A 180 -10.93 7.80 16.40
CA LYS A 180 -11.27 6.85 17.48
C LYS A 180 -12.15 5.68 17.03
N ASP A 181 -12.74 5.76 15.84
CA ASP A 181 -13.44 4.67 15.18
C ASP A 181 -12.50 3.71 14.45
N PHE A 182 -11.17 3.84 14.61
CA PHE A 182 -10.18 2.91 14.04
C PHE A 182 -9.32 2.28 15.14
N ASN A 183 -9.40 0.96 15.24
CA ASN A 183 -8.56 0.17 16.13
C ASN A 183 -7.28 -0.22 15.42
N LEU A 184 -6.13 0.21 15.98
CA LEU A 184 -4.81 -0.25 15.51
C LEU A 184 -4.66 -1.75 15.78
N LEU A 185 -4.19 -2.48 14.78
CA LEU A 185 -3.94 -3.92 14.86
C LEU A 185 -2.44 -4.20 14.93
N GLU A 186 -2.06 -5.19 15.73
CA GLU A 186 -0.70 -5.71 15.78
C GLU A 186 -0.37 -6.46 14.47
N VAL A 187 0.63 -5.97 13.73
CA VAL A 187 1.01 -6.54 12.42
C VAL A 187 1.60 -7.96 12.55
N GLY A 188 2.38 -8.24 13.59
CA GLY A 188 3.03 -9.55 13.77
C GLY A 188 2.02 -10.71 13.73
N PRO A 189 1.01 -10.73 14.62
CA PRO A 189 -0.06 -11.73 14.60
C PRO A 189 -0.82 -11.82 13.27
N LEU A 190 -1.05 -10.69 12.59
CA LEU A 190 -1.71 -10.68 11.28
C LEU A 190 -0.86 -11.43 10.23
N LEU A 191 0.44 -11.15 10.17
CA LEU A 191 1.36 -11.80 9.25
C LEU A 191 1.52 -13.29 9.55
N THR A 192 1.61 -13.67 10.83
CA THR A 192 1.63 -15.09 11.23
C THR A 192 0.37 -15.82 10.77
N HIS A 193 -0.80 -15.21 10.95
CA HIS A 193 -2.08 -15.78 10.47
C HIS A 193 -2.12 -15.90 8.93
N LEU A 194 -1.45 -15.00 8.23
CA LEU A 194 -1.30 -15.02 6.77
C LEU A 194 -0.20 -15.98 6.27
N GLY A 195 0.43 -16.73 7.17
CA GLY A 195 1.43 -17.75 6.84
C GLY A 195 2.85 -17.22 6.66
N VAL A 196 3.14 -16.01 7.12
CA VAL A 196 4.52 -15.49 7.15
C VAL A 196 5.26 -16.05 8.35
N GLU A 197 6.28 -16.85 8.08
CA GLU A 197 7.13 -17.41 9.13
C GLU A 197 7.97 -16.31 9.81
N LYS A 198 8.16 -16.44 11.14
CA LYS A 198 8.96 -15.51 11.95
C LYS A 198 8.53 -14.04 11.80
N ALA A 199 7.23 -13.81 11.61
CA ALA A 199 6.67 -12.48 11.35
C ALA A 199 7.03 -11.43 12.43
N GLU A 200 7.21 -11.86 13.67
CA GLU A 200 7.64 -11.01 14.78
C GLU A 200 9.00 -10.35 14.52
N THR A 201 9.88 -11.00 13.76
CA THR A 201 11.20 -10.45 13.43
C THR A 201 11.11 -9.26 12.48
N LEU A 202 10.04 -9.20 11.68
CA LEU A 202 9.75 -8.14 10.70
C LEU A 202 9.09 -6.90 11.33
N CYS A 203 8.74 -6.97 12.62
CA CYS A 203 7.92 -5.97 13.28
C CYS A 203 8.69 -5.16 14.34
N ARG A 204 8.22 -3.95 14.62
CA ARG A 204 8.64 -3.14 15.77
C ARG A 204 7.41 -2.54 16.42
N GLY A 205 7.09 -3.01 17.63
CA GLY A 205 5.79 -2.76 18.24
C GLY A 205 4.65 -3.25 17.33
N PRO A 206 3.55 -2.50 17.20
CA PRO A 206 2.40 -2.91 16.38
C PRO A 206 2.66 -2.87 14.87
N TYR A 207 3.80 -2.36 14.42
CA TYR A 207 4.04 -2.01 13.02
C TYR A 207 4.96 -2.99 12.30
N LEU A 208 4.78 -3.12 10.98
CA LEU A 208 5.83 -3.67 10.11
C LEU A 208 6.98 -2.66 10.07
N ARG A 209 8.22 -3.14 10.26
CA ARG A 209 9.41 -2.31 10.06
C ARG A 209 10.55 -3.10 9.44
N LEU A 210 10.72 -2.93 8.14
CA LEU A 210 11.80 -3.52 7.39
C LEU A 210 13.00 -2.59 7.32
N TRP A 211 14.17 -3.21 7.27
CA TRP A 211 15.47 -2.54 7.36
C TRP A 211 16.42 -3.31 6.45
N PRO A 212 17.10 -2.63 5.50
CA PRO A 212 17.94 -3.35 4.55
C PRO A 212 19.04 -4.21 5.18
N TYR A 213 19.65 -3.71 6.26
CA TYR A 213 20.75 -4.41 6.93
C TYR A 213 20.31 -5.61 7.78
N LEU A 214 19.04 -5.68 8.18
CA LEU A 214 18.50 -6.80 8.99
C LEU A 214 17.80 -7.83 8.13
N HIS A 215 17.00 -7.36 7.18
CA HIS A 215 16.03 -8.18 6.46
C HIS A 215 16.43 -8.46 5.02
N GLN A 216 17.52 -7.86 4.52
CA GLN A 216 18.00 -8.01 3.14
C GLN A 216 16.98 -7.55 2.06
N THR A 217 15.99 -6.75 2.48
CA THR A 217 14.98 -6.11 1.63
C THR A 217 15.25 -4.61 1.50
N ASP A 218 14.36 -3.87 0.83
CA ASP A 218 14.34 -2.41 1.01
C ASP A 218 13.68 -2.04 2.35
N GLY A 219 13.92 -0.82 2.83
CA GLY A 219 13.26 -0.28 4.02
C GLY A 219 11.78 0.01 3.76
N PHE A 220 10.92 -0.50 4.63
CA PHE A 220 9.47 -0.33 4.56
C PHE A 220 8.87 -0.18 5.95
N PHE A 221 7.71 0.48 5.97
CA PHE A 221 6.86 0.59 7.14
C PHE A 221 5.42 0.25 6.78
N ALA A 222 4.68 -0.34 7.72
CA ALA A 222 3.24 -0.49 7.62
C ALA A 222 2.54 -0.40 8.97
N ALA A 223 1.40 0.26 8.99
CA ALA A 223 0.44 0.27 10.09
C ALA A 223 -0.93 -0.18 9.57
N VAL A 224 -1.65 -0.95 10.38
CA VAL A 224 -2.93 -1.56 9.99
C VAL A 224 -3.99 -1.22 11.01
N TRP A 225 -5.14 -0.74 10.54
CA TRP A 225 -6.31 -0.49 11.38
C TRP A 225 -7.52 -1.26 10.88
N GLN A 226 -8.44 -1.53 11.80
CA GLN A 226 -9.80 -1.93 11.49
C GLN A 226 -10.77 -0.83 11.93
N LYS A 227 -11.67 -0.45 11.03
CA LYS A 227 -12.76 0.46 11.34
C LYS A 227 -13.79 -0.25 12.21
N VAL A 228 -14.25 0.40 13.27
CA VAL A 228 -15.30 -0.08 14.19
C VAL A 228 -16.67 0.04 13.53
#